data_AF-A0A3M1M4N3-F1
#
_entry.id   AF-A0A3M1M4N3-F1
#
_cell.length_a   1.000
_cell.length_b   1.000
_cell.length_c   1.000
_cell.angle_alpha   90.00
_cell.angle_beta   90.00
_cell.angle_gamma   90.00
#
_symmetry.space_group_name_H-M   'P 1'
#
loop_
_entity.id
_entity.type
_entity.pdbx_description
1 polymer ?
#
loop_
_entity_poly.entity_id
_entity_poly.type
_entity_poly.pdbx_seq_one_letter_code
_entity_poly.pdbx_strand_id
1 'polypeptide(L)' 'MTLPLILSPEVEEARRAGSPVVALESTIITHGMPWPHNLQTAEA' A
#
# COMPACT_ATOMS: atom_id res chain seq x y z
N MET A 1 19.08 14.27 -1.84
CA MET A 1 18.39 14.14 -0.54
C MET A 1 17.21 13.21 -0.75
N THR A 2 17.05 12.19 0.07
CA THR A 2 15.90 11.27 0.02
C THR A 2 14.88 11.67 1.07
N LEU A 3 13.59 11.57 0.73
CA LEU A 3 12.51 11.73 1.69
C LEU A 3 12.52 10.54 2.67
N PRO A 4 12.12 10.75 3.93
CA PRO A 4 11.97 9.66 4.89
C PRO A 4 10.88 8.69 4.41
N LEU A 5 11.22 7.41 4.30
CA LEU A 5 10.26 6.35 4.00
C LEU A 5 9.63 5.89 5.31
N ILE A 6 8.31 6.03 5.42
CA ILE A 6 7.54 5.59 6.60
C ILE A 6 6.86 4.29 6.22
N LEU A 7 7.18 3.23 6.95
CA LEU A 7 6.58 1.91 6.79
C LEU A 7 5.60 1.66 7.94
N SER A 8 4.50 0.95 7.65
CA SER A 8 3.64 0.44 8.71
C SER A 8 4.38 -0.62 9.53
N PRO A 9 3.96 -0.88 10.79
CA PRO A 9 4.59 -1.91 11.61
C PRO A 9 4.62 -3.29 10.92
N GLU A 10 3.56 -3.66 10.20
CA GLU A 10 3.45 -4.93 9.49
C GLU A 10 4.46 -5.05 8.34
N VAL A 11 4.60 -4.01 7.53
CA VAL A 11 5.55 -4.01 6.40
C VAL A 11 7.00 -4.00 6.89
N GLU A 12 7.30 -3.28 7.98
CA GLU A 12 8.65 -3.30 8.57
C GLU A 12 8.99 -4.68 9.16
N GLU A 13 8.03 -5.37 9.77
CA GLU A 13 8.22 -6.74 10.26
C GLU A 13 8.46 -7.72 9.10
N ALA A 14 7.60 -7.69 8.07
CA ALA A 14 7.74 -8.53 6.89
C ALA A 14 9.11 -8.34 6.22
N ARG A 15 9.55 -7.08 6.10
CA ARG A 15 10.87 -6.73 5.55
C ARG A 15 12.01 -7.30 6.39
N ARG A 16 11.92 -7.22 7.72
CA ARG A 16 12.95 -7.75 8.64
C ARG A 16 13.02 -9.28 8.61
N ALA A 17 11.87 -9.93 8.48
CA ALA A 17 11.76 -11.38 8.36
C ALA A 17 12.16 -11.93 6.97
N GLY A 18 12.39 -11.06 5.98
CA GLY A 18 12.64 -11.46 4.60
C GLY A 18 11.39 -12.02 3.91
N SER A 19 10.21 -11.72 4.44
CA SER A 19 8.93 -12.13 3.86
C SER A 19 8.64 -11.33 2.58
N PRO A 20 7.97 -11.94 1.58
CA PRO A 20 7.54 -11.22 0.38
C PRO A 20 6.59 -10.07 0.71
N VAL A 21 6.77 -8.93 0.04
CA VAL A 21 5.90 -7.75 0.14
C VAL A 21 5.50 -7.32 -1.27
N VAL A 22 4.21 -7.04 -1.47
CA VAL A 22 3.67 -6.52 -2.73
C VAL A 22 3.24 -5.08 -2.52
N ALA A 23 3.78 -4.15 -3.30
CA ALA A 23 3.35 -2.76 -3.30
C ALA A 23 2.10 -2.58 -4.18
N LEU A 24 1.13 -1.81 -3.68
CA LEU A 24 -0.06 -1.41 -4.42
C LEU A 24 -0.06 0.11 -4.65
N GLU A 25 -0.61 0.56 -5.78
CA GLU A 25 -0.67 1.98 -6.14
C GLU A 25 -1.92 2.67 -5.58
N SER A 26 -1.78 3.96 -5.22
CA SER A 26 -2.90 4.78 -4.72
C SER A 26 -3.67 5.57 -5.79
N THR A 27 -3.09 5.80 -6.97
CA THR A 27 -3.74 6.55 -8.07
C THR A 27 -5.01 5.85 -8.55
N ILE A 28 -4.98 4.52 -8.72
CA ILE A 28 -6.15 3.73 -9.12
C ILE A 28 -7.29 3.84 -8.09
N ILE A 29 -6.95 3.94 -6.79
CA ILE A 29 -7.91 4.09 -5.70
C ILE A 29 -8.53 5.49 -5.72
N THR A 30 -7.72 6.53 -5.90
CA THR A 30 -8.16 7.93 -5.76
C THR A 30 -8.81 8.50 -7.02
N HIS A 31 -8.33 8.12 -8.20
CA HIS A 31 -8.72 8.72 -9.47
C HIS A 31 -9.19 7.69 -10.51
N GLY A 32 -8.83 6.41 -10.34
CA GLY A 32 -9.07 5.39 -11.35
C GLY A 32 -10.37 4.58 -11.17
N MET A 33 -11.04 4.70 -10.03
CA MET A 33 -12.28 3.99 -9.73
C MET A 33 -13.30 4.88 -9.02
N PRO A 34 -14.61 4.75 -9.31
CA PRO A 34 -15.63 5.48 -8.59
C PRO A 34 -15.79 4.93 -7.17
N TRP A 35 -16.15 5.81 -6.24
CA TRP A 35 -16.66 5.36 -4.94
C TRP A 35 -18.00 4.63 -5.12
N PRO A 36 -18.29 3.54 -4.38
CA PRO A 36 -17.49 2.91 -3.31
C PRO A 36 -16.50 1.84 -3.78
N HIS A 37 -16.44 1.54 -5.07
CA HIS A 37 -15.64 0.45 -5.63
C HIS A 37 -14.15 0.63 -5.37
N ASN A 38 -13.66 1.87 -5.32
CA ASN A 38 -12.26 2.14 -5.01
C ASN A 38 -11.83 1.61 -3.64
N LEU A 39 -12.65 1.83 -2.60
CA LEU A 39 -12.37 1.37 -1.25
C LEU A 39 -12.51 -0.14 -1.16
N GLN A 40 -13.61 -0.69 -1.70
CA GLN A 40 -13.86 -2.13 -1.72
C GLN A 40 -12.73 -2.91 -2.40
N THR A 41 -12.18 -2.37 -3.49
CA THR A 41 -11.08 -2.99 -4.22
C THR A 41 -9.75 -2.87 -3.47
N ALA A 42 -9.55 -1.80 -2.69
CA ALA A 42 -8.34 -1.61 -1.89
C ALA A 42 -8.32 -2.47 -0.61
N GLU A 43 -9.49 -2.87 -0.12
CA GLU A 43 -9.67 -3.69 1.09
C GLU A 43 -9.68 -5.21 0.80
N ALA A 44 -9.88 -5.60 -0.46
CA ALA A 44 -9.95 -7.00 -0.92
C ALA A 44 -8.55 -7.61 -1.11
#